data_AF-A0ABD3SSV9-F1
#
_entry.id   AF-A0ABD3SSV9-F1
#
_cell.length_a   1.000
_cell.length_b   1.000
_cell.length_c   1.000
_cell.angle_alpha   90.00
_cell.angle_beta   90.00
_cell.angle_gamma   90.00
#
_symmetry.space_group_name_H-M   'P 1'
#
loop_
_entity.id
_entity.type
_entity.pdbx_description
1 polymer ?
#
loop_
_entity_poly.entity_id
_entity_poly.type
_entity_poly.pdbx_seq_one_letter_code
_entity_poly.pdbx_strand_id
1 'polypeptide(L)'
;MKLSMKHFVLFLAVVLAAQSSLAAGQVVATNDIELNGEVKTETLEGDATGVIPPVCGKDDETCKAQVEEKPIASAEGEEMVIEDPKCPSRPHVVRCAAKFLDANQNGALEREELESAMKNVSWIVRGLLKVIGSTDTIMKKCDADGDGKITIEHDMEATKETCLATCFKRKAFKQLFFPECTE
;
A
#
# COMPACT_ATOMS: atom_id res chain seq x y z
N MET A 1 -48.88 4.15 -13.53
CA MET A 1 -48.20 2.84 -13.67
C MET A 1 -48.83 1.87 -12.67
N LYS A 2 -49.60 0.87 -13.13
CA LYS A 2 -50.28 -0.11 -12.26
C LYS A 2 -49.33 -1.28 -12.00
N LEU A 3 -48.55 -1.18 -10.92
CA LEU A 3 -47.67 -2.26 -10.49
C LEU A 3 -48.53 -3.36 -9.86
N SER A 4 -48.51 -4.55 -10.48
CA SER A 4 -49.36 -5.68 -10.12
C SER A 4 -49.00 -6.24 -8.74
N MET A 5 -49.97 -6.19 -7.82
CA MET A 5 -49.88 -6.57 -6.40
C MET A 5 -49.35 -7.99 -6.15
N LYS A 6 -49.39 -8.87 -7.16
CA LYS A 6 -48.84 -10.24 -7.11
C LYS A 6 -47.31 -10.28 -6.94
N HIS A 7 -46.59 -9.26 -7.42
CA HIS A 7 -45.13 -9.22 -7.30
C HIS A 7 -44.67 -8.79 -5.90
N PHE A 8 -45.52 -8.06 -5.16
CA PHE A 8 -45.20 -7.60 -3.81
C PHE A 8 -45.25 -8.75 -2.79
N VAL A 9 -46.18 -9.69 -2.96
CA VAL A 9 -46.31 -10.87 -2.08
C VAL A 9 -45.12 -11.83 -2.26
N LEU A 10 -44.61 -11.96 -3.48
CA LEU A 10 -43.44 -12.81 -3.77
C LEU A 10 -42.15 -12.23 -3.16
N PHE A 11 -41.99 -10.91 -3.16
CA PHE A 11 -40.84 -10.26 -2.51
C PHE A 11 -40.87 -10.39 -0.98
N LEU A 12 -42.05 -10.33 -0.36
CA LEU A 12 -42.19 -10.44 1.09
C LEU A 12 -41.82 -11.84 1.63
N ALA A 13 -42.09 -12.89 0.85
CA ALA A 13 -41.78 -14.27 1.25
C ALA A 13 -40.27 -14.59 1.23
N VAL A 14 -39.48 -13.93 0.37
CA VAL A 14 -38.03 -14.14 0.29
C VAL A 14 -37.29 -13.49 1.47
N VAL A 15 -37.78 -12.35 1.97
CA VAL A 15 -37.13 -11.64 3.08
C VAL A 15 -37.31 -12.36 4.43
N LEU A 16 -38.39 -13.14 4.61
CA LEU A 16 -38.67 -13.80 5.89
C LEU A 16 -37.85 -15.08 6.15
N ALA A 17 -37.13 -15.62 5.16
CA ALA A 17 -36.35 -16.86 5.31
C ALA A 17 -34.90 -16.65 5.79
N ALA A 18 -34.46 -15.41 6.03
CA ALA A 18 -33.04 -15.11 6.31
C ALA A 18 -32.69 -14.86 7.80
N GLN A 19 -33.63 -14.96 8.75
CA GLN A 19 -33.37 -14.64 10.17
C GLN A 19 -33.36 -15.88 11.09
N SER A 20 -32.56 -16.90 10.79
CA SER A 20 -32.49 -18.08 11.66
C SER A 20 -31.11 -18.72 11.71
N SER A 21 -30.06 -17.99 12.08
CA SER A 21 -28.77 -18.59 12.51
C SER A 21 -27.85 -17.55 13.15
N LEU A 22 -28.05 -17.21 14.42
CA LEU A 22 -26.97 -16.73 15.29
C LEU A 22 -27.40 -16.87 16.76
N ALA A 23 -27.27 -18.09 17.27
CA ALA A 23 -27.27 -18.38 18.69
C ALA A 23 -26.21 -19.46 18.97
N ALA A 24 -25.53 -19.30 20.10
CA ALA A 24 -24.54 -20.16 20.73
C ALA A 24 -23.07 -19.95 20.32
N GLY A 25 -22.27 -19.46 21.29
CA GLY A 25 -20.82 -19.42 21.20
C GLY A 25 -20.12 -18.54 22.23
N GLN A 26 -20.46 -18.68 23.52
CA GLN A 26 -19.70 -18.09 24.63
C GLN A 26 -18.51 -19.00 24.94
N VAL A 27 -17.26 -18.50 24.81
CA VAL A 27 -16.11 -19.07 25.53
C VAL A 27 -15.19 -17.95 25.98
N VAL A 28 -14.90 -18.00 27.28
CA VAL A 28 -14.05 -17.15 28.10
C VAL A 28 -12.58 -17.52 27.86
N ALA A 29 -11.71 -16.52 27.71
CA ALA A 29 -10.30 -16.62 28.11
C ALA A 29 -9.73 -15.21 28.29
N THR A 30 -9.79 -14.73 29.53
CA THR A 30 -8.93 -13.67 30.06
C THR A 30 -7.50 -14.19 30.09
N ASN A 31 -6.55 -13.47 29.49
CA ASN A 31 -5.13 -13.60 29.83
C ASN A 31 -4.58 -12.20 30.02
N ASP A 32 -4.63 -11.77 31.28
CA ASP A 32 -3.82 -10.71 31.83
C ASP A 32 -2.35 -11.14 31.76
N ILE A 33 -1.52 -10.36 31.07
CA ILE A 33 -0.06 -10.41 31.21
C ILE A 33 0.36 -9.03 31.69
N GLU A 34 0.27 -8.84 33.01
CA GLU A 34 1.11 -7.90 33.75
C GLU A 34 2.42 -8.63 34.08
N LEU A 35 3.53 -8.14 33.57
CA LEU A 35 4.85 -8.38 34.16
C LEU A 35 5.57 -7.05 34.24
N ASN A 36 5.41 -6.42 35.41
CA ASN A 36 6.31 -5.43 35.95
C ASN A 36 7.67 -6.08 36.24
N GLY A 37 8.75 -5.39 35.85
CA GLY A 37 10.11 -5.72 36.21
C GLY A 37 10.99 -4.49 36.02
N GLU A 38 11.03 -3.62 37.02
CA GLU A 38 12.00 -2.52 37.15
C GLU A 38 13.39 -3.02 37.58
N VAL A 39 14.39 -2.13 37.38
CA VAL A 39 15.72 -2.05 38.02
C VAL A 39 16.79 -2.95 37.33
N LYS A 40 17.97 -2.47 36.88
CA LYS A 40 18.89 -1.48 37.46
C LYS A 40 19.84 -0.92 36.38
N THR A 41 20.15 0.37 36.52
CA THR A 41 21.30 1.08 35.97
C THR A 41 22.64 0.54 36.49
N GLU A 42 23.61 0.32 35.59
CA GLU A 42 25.04 0.49 35.87
C GLU A 42 25.73 1.13 34.66
N THR A 43 26.23 2.34 34.90
CA THR A 43 27.19 3.10 34.10
C THR A 43 28.54 2.38 34.12
N LEU A 44 29.30 2.37 33.02
CA LEU A 44 30.78 2.41 33.02
C LEU A 44 31.30 2.72 31.60
N GLU A 45 32.46 3.36 31.59
CA GLU A 45 33.03 4.23 30.55
C GLU A 45 34.03 3.52 29.62
N GLY A 46 34.36 4.17 28.49
CA GLY A 46 35.52 3.88 27.62
C GLY A 46 35.28 2.76 26.60
N ASP A 47 35.83 2.74 25.40
CA ASP A 47 37.05 3.36 24.89
C ASP A 47 37.02 3.33 23.36
N ALA A 48 37.75 4.25 22.75
CA ALA A 48 37.89 4.44 21.32
C ALA A 48 38.68 3.29 20.68
N THR A 49 38.30 2.89 19.47
CA THR A 49 39.16 2.51 18.32
C THR A 49 38.24 1.91 17.25
N GLY A 50 38.09 2.47 16.05
CA GLY A 50 39.16 2.92 15.17
C GLY A 50 39.73 1.71 14.41
N VAL A 51 38.91 0.97 13.66
CA VAL A 51 39.43 -0.01 12.70
C VAL A 51 39.73 0.70 11.40
N ILE A 52 41.04 0.85 11.23
CA ILE A 52 41.80 1.50 10.17
C ILE A 52 41.59 0.76 8.84
N PRO A 53 41.49 1.46 7.68
CA PRO A 53 41.51 0.83 6.36
C PRO A 53 42.84 0.11 6.10
N PRO A 54 42.88 -0.98 5.32
CA PRO A 54 44.12 -1.69 5.04
C PRO A 54 45.10 -0.77 4.30
N VAL A 55 46.21 -0.45 4.97
CA VAL A 55 47.39 0.18 4.37
C VAL A 55 48.14 -0.90 3.60
N CYS A 56 48.10 -0.84 2.27
CA CYS A 56 48.90 -1.71 1.42
C CYS A 56 50.38 -1.28 1.50
N GLY A 57 51.24 -2.20 1.95
CA GLY A 57 52.70 -2.09 1.91
C GLY A 57 53.22 -2.04 0.46
N LYS A 58 54.44 -1.54 0.30
CA LYS A 58 54.94 -0.94 -0.94
C LYS A 58 55.87 -1.87 -1.71
N ASP A 59 55.62 -3.17 -1.73
CA ASP A 59 56.54 -4.16 -2.30
C ASP A 59 56.01 -5.57 -2.07
N ASP A 60 55.02 -6.02 -2.87
CA ASP A 60 54.88 -7.44 -3.21
C ASP A 60 53.86 -7.62 -4.34
N GLU A 61 54.31 -8.28 -5.41
CA GLU A 61 53.73 -8.31 -6.75
C GLU A 61 52.65 -9.40 -6.91
N THR A 62 51.84 -9.69 -5.89
CA THR A 62 50.85 -10.79 -5.99
C THR A 62 49.63 -10.65 -5.07
N CYS A 63 48.77 -9.66 -5.35
CA CYS A 63 47.40 -9.61 -4.83
C CYS A 63 46.40 -9.35 -5.97
N LYS A 64 46.17 -10.34 -6.85
CA LYS A 64 44.97 -10.40 -7.68
C LYS A 64 43.88 -11.14 -6.90
N ALA A 65 43.14 -10.40 -6.06
CA ALA A 65 41.82 -10.85 -5.64
C ALA A 65 40.88 -10.70 -6.84
N GLN A 66 40.44 -11.84 -7.39
CA GLN A 66 39.27 -11.87 -8.26
C GLN A 66 38.05 -11.53 -7.41
N VAL A 67 37.68 -10.26 -7.41
CA VAL A 67 36.30 -9.88 -7.12
C VAL A 67 35.53 -10.28 -8.37
N GLU A 68 34.81 -11.39 -8.32
CA GLU A 68 33.66 -11.58 -9.20
C GLU A 68 32.61 -10.55 -8.79
N GLU A 69 32.85 -9.30 -9.21
CA GLU A 69 31.77 -8.37 -9.50
C GLU A 69 30.97 -9.02 -10.61
N LYS A 70 29.81 -9.57 -10.26
CA LYS A 70 28.75 -9.73 -11.24
C LYS A 70 28.08 -8.36 -11.36
N PRO A 71 28.30 -7.60 -12.44
CA PRO A 71 27.57 -6.37 -12.63
C PRO A 71 26.14 -6.77 -13.03
N ILE A 72 25.18 -6.58 -12.14
CA ILE A 72 23.80 -6.44 -12.60
C ILE A 72 23.67 -4.99 -13.03
N ALA A 73 24.08 -4.77 -14.27
CA ALA A 73 23.65 -3.63 -15.06
C ALA A 73 22.13 -3.70 -15.23
N SER A 74 21.42 -2.90 -14.45
CA SER A 74 20.27 -2.14 -14.96
C SER A 74 20.75 -0.69 -14.93
N ALA A 75 21.28 -0.09 -15.99
CA ALA A 75 20.72 0.04 -17.34
C ALA A 75 19.23 0.42 -17.31
N GLU A 76 18.88 1.34 -16.43
CA GLU A 76 17.76 2.27 -16.60
C GLU A 76 18.45 3.64 -16.77
N GLY A 77 18.99 3.96 -17.94
CA GLY A 77 18.20 4.02 -19.15
C GLY A 77 17.19 5.12 -18.92
N GLU A 78 17.65 6.37 -19.04
CA GLU A 78 16.82 7.57 -19.18
C GLU A 78 16.09 7.42 -20.53
N GLU A 79 15.18 6.47 -20.57
CA GLU A 79 14.34 6.16 -21.70
C GLU A 79 13.35 7.31 -21.74
N MET A 80 13.51 8.18 -22.75
CA MET A 80 12.57 9.22 -23.09
C MET A 80 11.19 8.57 -23.16
N VAL A 81 10.43 8.71 -22.06
CA VAL A 81 9.10 8.12 -21.93
C VAL A 81 8.30 8.74 -23.05
N ILE A 82 7.99 7.94 -24.07
CA ILE A 82 6.92 8.26 -25.00
C ILE A 82 5.69 8.29 -24.10
N GLU A 83 5.36 9.48 -23.57
CA GLU A 83 4.16 9.66 -22.77
C GLU A 83 3.02 9.35 -23.72
N ASP A 84 2.51 8.12 -23.62
CA ASP A 84 1.28 7.73 -24.25
C ASP A 84 0.29 8.86 -23.96
N PRO A 85 -0.33 9.49 -24.98
CA PRO A 85 -1.25 10.62 -24.79
C PRO A 85 -2.52 10.24 -24.00
N LYS A 86 -2.60 8.99 -23.54
CA LYS A 86 -3.64 8.42 -22.69
C LYS A 86 -3.16 8.10 -21.28
N CYS A 87 -1.92 8.46 -20.95
CA CYS A 87 -1.33 8.25 -19.64
C CYS A 87 -1.68 9.42 -18.72
N PRO A 88 -2.43 9.21 -17.63
CA PRO A 88 -2.71 10.28 -16.70
C PRO A 88 -1.45 10.63 -15.89
N SER A 89 -1.30 11.92 -15.59
CA SER A 89 -0.17 12.41 -14.80
C SER A 89 -0.26 11.92 -13.35
N ARG A 90 0.89 11.63 -12.71
CA ARG A 90 0.92 11.21 -11.30
C ARG A 90 0.20 12.20 -10.37
N PRO A 91 0.49 13.51 -10.39
CA PRO A 91 -0.19 14.46 -9.51
C PRO A 91 -1.70 14.56 -9.76
N HIS A 92 -2.16 14.33 -11.00
CA HIS A 92 -3.59 14.27 -11.29
C HIS A 92 -4.24 13.05 -10.61
N VAL A 93 -3.67 11.85 -10.79
CA VAL A 93 -4.20 10.62 -10.17
C VAL A 93 -4.21 10.72 -8.65
N VAL A 94 -3.16 11.27 -8.04
CA VAL A 94 -3.06 11.48 -6.59
C VAL A 94 -4.15 12.45 -6.10
N ARG A 95 -4.36 13.57 -6.81
CA ARG A 95 -5.43 14.52 -6.47
C ARG A 95 -6.82 13.91 -6.60
N CYS A 96 -7.05 13.10 -7.62
CA CYS A 96 -8.29 12.35 -7.76
C CYS A 96 -8.46 11.35 -6.61
N ALA A 97 -7.38 10.63 -6.26
CA ALA A 97 -7.40 9.69 -5.14
C ALA A 97 -7.82 10.38 -3.85
N ALA A 98 -7.18 11.50 -3.50
CA ALA A 98 -7.57 12.32 -2.36
C ALA A 98 -9.06 12.70 -2.46
N LYS A 99 -9.51 13.25 -3.59
CA LYS A 99 -10.92 13.69 -3.73
C LYS A 99 -11.97 12.57 -3.59
N PHE A 100 -11.69 11.36 -4.05
CA PHE A 100 -12.66 10.28 -4.15
C PHE A 100 -12.51 9.18 -3.10
N LEU A 101 -11.32 9.04 -2.50
CA LEU A 101 -11.01 8.00 -1.52
C LEU A 101 -10.87 8.55 -0.10
N ASP A 102 -10.44 9.80 0.08
CA ASP A 102 -10.38 10.47 1.39
C ASP A 102 -11.80 10.89 1.78
N ALA A 103 -12.47 10.04 2.56
CA ALA A 103 -13.86 10.23 2.93
C ALA A 103 -14.00 11.23 4.08
N ASN A 104 -12.99 11.28 4.96
CA ASN A 104 -12.94 12.20 6.10
C ASN A 104 -12.29 13.56 5.76
N GLN A 105 -11.69 13.69 4.57
CA GLN A 105 -11.02 14.89 4.04
C GLN A 105 -9.86 15.38 4.92
N ASN A 106 -9.13 14.44 5.54
CA ASN A 106 -8.02 14.76 6.44
C ASN A 106 -6.68 14.96 5.71
N GLY A 107 -6.64 14.78 4.38
CA GLY A 107 -5.41 14.91 3.58
C GLY A 107 -4.54 13.65 3.57
N ALA A 108 -5.02 12.55 4.12
CA ALA A 108 -4.38 11.25 4.11
C ALA A 108 -5.40 10.17 3.76
N LEU A 109 -4.93 9.10 3.10
CA LEU A 109 -5.77 7.94 2.82
C LEU A 109 -5.51 6.87 3.87
N GLU A 110 -6.47 6.68 4.78
CA GLU A 110 -6.38 5.64 5.80
C GLU A 110 -6.63 4.26 5.20
N ARG A 111 -6.11 3.22 5.87
CA ARG A 111 -6.26 1.84 5.41
C ARG A 111 -7.72 1.42 5.29
N GLU A 112 -8.54 1.85 6.24
CA GLU A 112 -9.96 1.55 6.32
C GLU A 112 -10.74 2.20 5.17
N GLU A 113 -10.39 3.43 4.79
CA GLU A 113 -10.99 4.14 3.66
C GLU A 113 -10.66 3.47 2.34
N LEU A 114 -9.38 3.11 2.15
CA LEU A 114 -8.94 2.38 0.96
C LEU A 114 -9.58 0.98 0.88
N GLU A 115 -9.67 0.26 1.99
CA GLU A 115 -10.34 -1.05 2.03
C GLU A 115 -11.85 -0.94 1.75
N SER A 116 -12.51 0.09 2.28
CA SER A 116 -13.91 0.38 1.98
C SER A 116 -14.12 0.65 0.48
N ALA A 117 -13.23 1.45 -0.13
CA ALA A 117 -13.26 1.68 -1.58
C ALA A 117 -13.03 0.39 -2.38
N MET A 118 -12.13 -0.49 -1.93
CA MET A 118 -11.88 -1.79 -2.54
C MET A 118 -13.02 -2.81 -2.36
N LYS A 119 -13.90 -2.64 -1.36
CA LYS A 119 -15.12 -3.44 -1.21
C LYS A 119 -16.24 -2.96 -2.12
N ASN A 120 -16.30 -1.64 -2.37
CA ASN A 120 -17.35 -1.00 -3.16
C ASN A 120 -17.14 -1.08 -4.69
N VAL A 121 -15.96 -1.49 -5.13
CA VAL A 121 -15.68 -1.67 -6.57
C VAL A 121 -16.48 -2.82 -7.17
N SER A 122 -17.03 -2.56 -8.35
CA SER A 122 -17.86 -3.50 -9.09
C SER A 122 -17.11 -4.78 -9.42
N TRP A 123 -17.83 -5.92 -9.45
CA TRP A 123 -17.27 -7.22 -9.81
C TRP A 123 -16.60 -7.23 -11.19
N ILE A 124 -17.06 -6.36 -12.11
CA ILE A 124 -16.54 -6.23 -13.48
C ILE A 124 -15.09 -5.74 -13.48
N VAL A 125 -14.72 -4.88 -12.52
CA VAL A 125 -13.38 -4.28 -12.43
C VAL A 125 -12.44 -5.04 -11.46
N ARG A 126 -12.89 -6.17 -10.90
CA ARG A 126 -12.02 -7.05 -10.07
C ARG A 126 -10.79 -7.57 -10.81
N GLY A 127 -10.83 -7.66 -12.14
CA GLY A 127 -9.64 -7.98 -12.94
C GLY A 127 -8.51 -6.95 -12.74
N LEU A 128 -8.85 -5.67 -12.56
CA LEU A 128 -7.88 -4.61 -12.29
C LEU A 128 -7.30 -4.71 -10.88
N LEU A 129 -8.04 -5.22 -9.89
CA LEU A 129 -7.50 -5.44 -8.52
C LEU A 129 -6.27 -6.34 -8.54
N LYS A 130 -6.18 -7.30 -9.47
CA LYS A 130 -5.00 -8.16 -9.61
C LYS A 130 -3.74 -7.40 -10.03
N VAL A 131 -3.91 -6.28 -10.74
CA VAL A 131 -2.81 -5.42 -11.20
C VAL A 131 -2.31 -4.51 -10.08
N ILE A 132 -3.24 -3.88 -9.37
CA ILE A 132 -2.94 -2.86 -8.36
C ILE A 132 -2.62 -3.48 -7.00
N GLY A 133 -3.14 -4.68 -6.75
CA GLY A 133 -2.94 -5.44 -5.52
C GLY A 133 -4.07 -5.27 -4.52
N SER A 134 -3.90 -5.89 -3.35
CA SER A 134 -4.74 -5.66 -2.18
C SER A 134 -4.44 -4.30 -1.53
N THR A 135 -5.30 -3.86 -0.61
CA THR A 135 -5.06 -2.70 0.26
C THR A 135 -3.66 -2.76 0.89
N ASP A 136 -3.26 -3.92 1.43
CA ASP A 136 -1.94 -4.10 2.06
C ASP A 136 -0.78 -3.93 1.07
N THR A 137 -0.97 -4.35 -0.18
CA THR A 137 0.05 -4.18 -1.23
C THR A 137 0.21 -2.72 -1.63
N ILE A 138 -0.91 -1.98 -1.67
CA ILE A 138 -0.92 -0.55 -1.97
C ILE A 138 -0.25 0.20 -0.82
N MET A 139 -0.69 -0.03 0.42
CA MET A 139 -0.09 0.55 1.62
C MET A 139 1.41 0.31 1.64
N LYS A 140 1.86 -0.95 1.54
CA LYS A 140 3.30 -1.27 1.53
C LYS A 140 4.14 -0.55 0.45
N LYS A 141 3.54 -0.10 -0.66
CA LYS A 141 4.26 0.57 -1.75
C LYS A 141 4.14 2.09 -1.71
N CYS A 142 3.09 2.60 -1.07
CA CYS A 142 2.65 3.99 -1.14
C CYS A 142 2.73 4.71 0.20
N ASP A 143 2.69 3.97 1.30
CA ASP A 143 2.97 4.44 2.66
C ASP A 143 4.50 4.42 2.85
N ALA A 144 5.11 5.60 2.96
CA ALA A 144 6.56 5.74 3.03
C ALA A 144 7.09 5.61 4.47
N ASP A 145 6.31 6.06 5.45
CA ASP A 145 6.69 6.07 6.86
C ASP A 145 6.18 4.85 7.64
N GLY A 146 5.25 4.08 7.05
CA GLY A 146 4.72 2.84 7.58
C GLY A 146 3.70 3.06 8.69
N ASP A 147 3.07 4.23 8.74
CA ASP A 147 2.14 4.60 9.80
C ASP A 147 0.70 4.09 9.58
N GLY A 148 0.45 3.42 8.44
CA GLY A 148 -0.83 2.83 8.10
C GLY A 148 -1.80 3.80 7.41
N LYS A 149 -1.35 5.01 7.05
CA LYS A 149 -2.07 5.94 6.18
C LYS A 149 -1.14 6.44 5.08
N ILE A 150 -1.71 6.94 4.00
CA ILE A 150 -0.96 7.49 2.88
C ILE A 150 -1.21 9.00 2.85
N THR A 151 -0.28 9.75 3.40
CA THR A 151 -0.30 11.21 3.40
C THR A 151 -0.02 11.73 1.99
N ILE A 152 -0.93 12.56 1.46
CA ILE A 152 -0.92 12.95 0.05
C ILE A 152 0.31 13.80 -0.31
N GLU A 153 0.80 14.63 0.60
CA GLU A 153 1.93 15.52 0.37
C GLU A 153 3.28 14.82 0.51
N HIS A 154 3.43 14.01 1.55
CA HIS A 154 4.71 13.39 1.91
C HIS A 154 4.91 12.05 1.21
N ASP A 155 3.99 11.11 1.41
CA ASP A 155 4.21 9.73 0.98
C ASP A 155 4.12 9.57 -0.53
N MET A 156 3.24 10.35 -1.17
CA MET A 156 3.15 10.35 -2.64
C MET A 156 4.39 10.92 -3.31
N GLU A 157 5.14 11.80 -2.64
CA GLU A 157 6.41 12.31 -3.15
C GLU A 157 7.56 11.36 -2.85
N ALA A 158 7.62 10.81 -1.64
CA ALA A 158 8.62 9.85 -1.23
C ALA A 158 8.55 8.53 -2.03
N THR A 159 7.34 8.08 -2.38
CA THR A 159 7.10 6.80 -3.09
C THR A 159 6.94 6.93 -4.60
N LYS A 160 7.41 8.03 -5.20
CA LYS A 160 7.25 8.30 -6.64
C LYS A 160 7.66 7.16 -7.59
N GLU A 161 8.72 6.44 -7.23
CA GLU A 161 9.28 5.34 -8.04
C GLU A 161 8.65 3.98 -7.73
N THR A 162 7.84 3.85 -6.66
CA THR A 162 7.26 2.59 -6.21
C THR A 162 5.72 2.59 -6.32
N CYS A 163 5.09 3.63 -5.78
CA CYS A 163 3.67 3.89 -5.81
C CYS A 163 3.29 4.55 -7.14
N LEU A 164 2.40 3.90 -7.89
CA LEU A 164 1.92 4.45 -9.17
C LEU A 164 3.04 4.84 -10.16
N ALA A 165 4.20 4.20 -10.05
CA ALA A 165 5.40 4.53 -10.83
C ALA A 165 5.18 4.42 -12.35
N THR A 166 4.47 3.37 -12.77
CA THR A 166 4.22 3.10 -14.19
C THR A 166 2.88 3.65 -14.65
N CYS A 167 2.83 4.04 -15.92
CA CYS A 167 1.61 4.52 -16.57
C CYS A 167 0.42 3.55 -16.40
N PHE A 168 0.69 2.25 -16.57
CA PHE A 168 -0.30 1.21 -16.44
C PHE A 168 -0.95 1.18 -15.06
N LYS A 169 -0.16 1.32 -13.99
CA LYS A 169 -0.67 1.40 -12.61
C LYS A 169 -1.54 2.64 -12.42
N ARG A 170 -1.09 3.82 -12.88
CA ARG A 170 -1.87 5.07 -12.82
C ARG A 170 -3.21 4.95 -13.53
N LYS A 171 -3.21 4.39 -14.74
CA LYS A 171 -4.42 4.18 -15.54
C LYS A 171 -5.35 3.14 -14.90
N ALA A 172 -4.83 2.02 -14.43
CA ALA A 172 -5.62 0.99 -13.74
C ALA A 172 -6.25 1.53 -12.46
N PHE A 173 -5.49 2.28 -11.65
CA PHE A 173 -5.95 2.90 -10.42
C PHE A 173 -7.06 3.92 -10.69
N LYS A 174 -6.87 4.81 -11.68
CA LYS A 174 -7.89 5.75 -12.14
C LYS A 174 -9.17 5.06 -12.62
N GLN A 175 -9.05 4.06 -13.48
CA GLN A 175 -10.20 3.32 -13.99
C GLN A 175 -10.94 2.53 -12.91
N LEU A 176 -10.23 2.08 -11.87
CA LEU A 176 -10.82 1.31 -10.80
C LEU A 176 -11.64 2.18 -9.84
N PHE A 177 -11.03 3.28 -9.35
CA PHE A 177 -11.60 4.06 -8.25
C PHE A 177 -12.33 5.32 -8.71
N PHE A 178 -11.89 5.94 -9.81
CA PHE A 178 -12.41 7.24 -10.25
C PHE A 178 -12.37 7.39 -11.78
N PRO A 179 -13.17 6.58 -12.50
CA PRO A 179 -13.21 6.63 -13.97
C PRO A 179 -13.63 8.00 -14.51
N GLU A 180 -14.44 8.74 -13.72
CA GLU A 180 -14.97 10.07 -14.06
C GLU A 180 -14.02 11.23 -13.72
N CYS A 181 -12.87 10.98 -13.09
CA CYS A 181 -11.93 12.08 -12.80
C CYS A 181 -11.23 12.51 -14.10
N THR A 182 -11.59 13.66 -14.65
CA THR A 182 -10.98 14.23 -15.87
C THR A 182 -9.82 15.16 -15.51
N GLU A 183 -8.77 15.18 -16.35
CA GLU A 183 -7.60 16.06 -16.17
C GLU A 183 -7.96 17.55 -16.28
#